data_AF-A0A932BUU0-F1
#
_entry.id   AF-A0A932BUU0-F1
#
_cell.length_a   1.000
_cell.length_b   1.000
_cell.length_c   1.000
_cell.angle_alpha   90.00
_cell.angle_beta   90.00
_cell.angle_gamma   90.00
#
_symmetry.space_group_name_H-M   'P 1'
#
loop_
_entity.id
_entity.type
_entity.pdbx_description
1 polymer ?
#
loop_
_entity_poly.entity_id
_entity_poly.type
_entity_poly.pdbx_seq_one_letter_code
_entity_poly.pdbx_strand_id
1 'polypeptide(L)'
;MKVAVPTSAARLVRGEADFCRVGRGDVIVCSTTSPAWAPLFGTAGALVTDLGDVLAHPAILAREHGIPAALATRDATRRLRDGSIVVVDGSAGLVTMESRRRRQGQDRIGAVLR
;
A
#
# COMPACT_ATOMS: atom_id res chain seq x y z
N MET A 1 -1.38 -13.25 -7.15
CA MET A 1 -2.01 -12.19 -6.33
C MET A 1 -2.99 -11.43 -7.22
N LYS A 2 -3.96 -10.68 -6.66
CA LYS A 2 -4.93 -9.91 -7.46
C LYS A 2 -4.23 -8.85 -8.32
N VAL A 3 -4.79 -8.58 -9.51
CA VAL A 3 -4.12 -7.89 -10.63
C VAL A 3 -3.99 -6.37 -10.44
N ALA A 4 -4.89 -5.70 -9.74
CA ALA A 4 -4.74 -4.30 -9.29
C ALA A 4 -6.02 -3.91 -8.55
N VAL A 5 -5.92 -2.98 -7.59
CA VAL A 5 -7.10 -2.32 -7.00
C VAL A 5 -7.24 -0.88 -7.49
N PRO A 6 -8.47 -0.35 -7.57
CA PRO A 6 -8.72 1.06 -7.88
C PRO A 6 -8.01 1.99 -6.87
N THR A 7 -7.65 3.18 -7.35
CA THR A 7 -6.79 4.10 -6.62
C THR A 7 -7.36 4.49 -5.25
N SER A 8 -6.56 4.30 -4.20
CA SER A 8 -6.99 4.50 -2.81
C SER A 8 -5.94 5.28 -2.02
N ALA A 9 -6.34 5.84 -0.87
CA ALA A 9 -5.45 6.63 -0.04
C ALA A 9 -4.44 5.74 0.69
N ALA A 10 -3.16 6.08 0.56
CA ALA A 10 -2.07 5.49 1.33
C ALA A 10 -2.14 5.97 2.78
N ARG A 11 -2.08 5.04 3.73
CA ARG A 11 -2.01 5.30 5.16
C ARG A 11 -0.70 4.79 5.71
N LEU A 12 0.14 5.72 6.18
CA LEU A 12 1.37 5.38 6.87
C LEU A 12 1.03 4.93 8.29
N VAL A 13 1.16 3.63 8.52
CA VAL A 13 0.91 2.97 9.80
C VAL A 13 2.26 2.57 10.39
N ARG A 14 2.59 3.10 11.57
CA ARG A 14 3.83 2.78 12.30
C ARG A 14 3.59 1.86 13.49
N GLY A 15 2.35 1.79 13.97
CA GLY A 15 1.93 0.94 15.08
C GLY A 15 0.42 1.08 15.36
N GLU A 16 -0.01 0.47 16.45
CA GLU A 16 -1.42 0.34 16.87
C GLU A 16 -2.11 1.70 17.05
N ALA A 17 -1.36 2.72 17.47
CA ALA A 17 -1.88 4.08 17.62
C ALA A 17 -2.40 4.69 16.30
N ASP A 18 -1.93 4.19 15.15
CA ASP A 18 -2.35 4.67 13.83
C ASP A 18 -3.60 3.95 13.30
N PHE A 19 -4.09 2.91 13.97
CA PHE A 19 -5.16 2.05 13.46
C PHE A 19 -6.46 2.82 13.22
N CYS A 20 -6.77 3.81 14.06
CA CYS A 20 -7.94 4.66 13.92
C CYS A 20 -7.93 5.53 12.64
N ARG A 21 -6.77 5.68 11.99
CA ARG A 21 -6.60 6.47 10.77
C ARG A 21 -6.86 5.66 9.50
N VAL A 22 -6.91 4.33 9.61
CA VAL A 22 -7.08 3.42 8.47
C VAL A 22 -8.57 3.31 8.15
N GLY A 23 -8.96 3.85 7.00
CA GLY A 23 -10.30 3.75 6.45
C GLY A 23 -10.52 2.48 5.64
N ARG A 24 -11.79 2.20 5.36
CA ARG A 24 -12.17 1.08 4.47
C ARG A 24 -11.67 1.35 3.05
N GLY A 25 -10.93 0.40 2.49
CA GLY A 25 -10.32 0.50 1.16
C GLY A 25 -8.96 1.20 1.14
N ASP A 26 -8.49 1.77 2.26
CA ASP A 26 -7.17 2.41 2.30
C ASP A 26 -6.04 1.42 2.05
N VAL A 27 -4.93 1.94 1.53
CA VAL A 27 -3.69 1.18 1.33
C VAL A 27 -2.83 1.32 2.57
N ILE A 28 -2.62 0.23 3.31
CA ILE A 28 -1.73 0.24 4.47
C ILE A 28 -0.29 0.28 3.97
N VAL A 29 0.47 1.28 4.42
CA VAL A 29 1.90 1.42 4.14
C VAL A 29 2.66 1.37 5.46
N CYS A 30 3.53 0.38 5.63
CA CYS A 30 4.28 0.18 6.86
C CYS A 30 5.65 -0.44 6.58
N SER A 31 6.56 -0.42 7.55
CA SER A 31 7.86 -1.07 7.35
C SER A 31 7.75 -2.59 7.46
N THR A 32 7.04 -3.08 8.47
CA THR A 32 6.66 -4.50 8.66
C THR A 32 5.37 -4.55 9.48
N THR A 33 4.76 -5.73 9.59
CA THR A 33 3.54 -5.95 10.36
C THR A 33 3.80 -6.87 11.56
N SER A 34 2.92 -6.83 12.55
CA SER A 34 2.85 -7.81 13.64
C SER A 34 1.45 -8.46 13.67
N PRO A 35 1.25 -9.56 14.42
CA PRO A 35 -0.05 -10.20 14.53
C PRO A 35 -1.18 -9.27 15.01
N ALA A 36 -0.85 -8.21 15.75
CA ALA A 36 -1.82 -7.22 16.22
C ALA A 36 -2.53 -6.46 15.08
N TRP A 37 -2.00 -6.52 13.85
CA TRP A 37 -2.50 -5.77 12.70
C TRP A 37 -3.64 -6.49 11.97
N ALA A 38 -3.89 -7.76 12.30
CA ALA A 38 -4.94 -8.57 11.66
C ALA A 38 -6.31 -7.87 11.52
N PRO A 39 -6.81 -7.09 12.51
CA PRO A 39 -8.09 -6.39 12.37
C PRO A 39 -8.12 -5.39 11.20
N LEU A 40 -6.98 -4.79 10.83
CA LEU A 40 -6.91 -3.81 9.75
C LEU A 40 -7.08 -4.45 8.36
N PHE A 41 -6.66 -5.71 8.20
CA PHE A 41 -6.68 -6.39 6.91
C PHE A 41 -8.10 -6.69 6.41
N GLY A 42 -9.08 -6.78 7.31
CA GLY A 42 -10.49 -6.91 6.93
C GLY A 42 -11.06 -5.66 6.27
N THR A 43 -10.46 -4.49 6.52
CA THR A 43 -10.90 -3.21 5.96
C THR A 43 -9.98 -2.66 4.88
N ALA A 44 -8.72 -3.09 4.84
CA ALA A 44 -7.72 -2.60 3.90
C ALA A 44 -8.07 -2.93 2.44
N GLY A 45 -7.74 -2.02 1.53
CA GLY A 45 -7.82 -2.26 0.09
C GLY A 45 -6.55 -2.90 -0.47
N ALA A 46 -5.39 -2.60 0.13
CA ALA A 46 -4.09 -3.15 -0.26
C ALA A 46 -3.06 -3.03 0.87
N LEU A 47 -1.93 -3.72 0.72
CA LEU A 47 -0.79 -3.67 1.62
C LEU A 47 0.49 -3.25 0.88
N VAL A 48 1.29 -2.39 1.48
CA VAL A 48 2.64 -2.04 1.04
C VAL A 48 3.60 -2.16 2.22
N THR A 49 4.68 -2.92 2.06
CA THR A 49 5.70 -3.09 3.10
C THR A 49 7.09 -2.77 2.59
N ASP A 50 7.92 -2.11 3.43
CA ASP A 50 9.34 -1.91 3.12
C ASP A 50 10.14 -3.20 3.26
N LEU A 51 9.80 -4.02 4.26
CA LEU A 51 10.47 -5.25 4.63
C LEU A 51 9.56 -6.47 4.45
N GLY A 52 10.17 -7.65 4.39
CA GLY A 52 9.50 -8.93 4.25
C GLY A 52 9.74 -9.57 2.88
N ASP A 53 9.15 -10.74 2.69
CA ASP A 53 9.20 -11.52 1.46
C ASP A 53 7.84 -12.17 1.21
N VAL A 54 7.75 -13.02 0.18
CA VAL A 54 6.50 -13.68 -0.21
C VAL A 54 5.96 -14.68 0.82
N LEU A 55 6.78 -15.12 1.78
CA LEU A 55 6.42 -16.06 2.84
C LEU A 55 6.22 -15.38 4.20
N ALA A 56 6.63 -14.12 4.32
CA ALA A 56 6.51 -13.35 5.54
C ALA A 56 5.05 -13.18 5.99
N HIS A 57 4.88 -12.97 7.29
CA HIS A 57 3.57 -12.74 7.92
C HIS A 57 2.67 -11.73 7.17
N PRO A 58 3.14 -10.54 6.73
CA PRO A 58 2.31 -9.63 5.95
C PRO A 58 1.82 -10.21 4.61
N ALA A 59 2.63 -11.05 3.96
CA ALA A 59 2.27 -11.70 2.70
C ALA A 59 1.18 -12.75 2.89
N ILE A 60 1.25 -13.50 4.00
CA ILE A 60 0.23 -14.48 4.37
C ILE A 60 -1.11 -13.77 4.60
N LEU A 61 -1.13 -12.74 5.45
CA LEU A 61 -2.36 -11.98 5.74
C LEU A 61 -2.96 -11.35 4.48
N ALA A 62 -2.14 -10.75 3.61
CA ALA A 62 -2.64 -10.18 2.36
C ALA A 62 -3.35 -11.22 1.48
N ARG A 63 -2.82 -12.45 1.41
CA ARG A 63 -3.43 -13.56 0.66
C ARG A 63 -4.72 -14.05 1.30
N GLU A 64 -4.72 -14.25 2.62
CA GLU A 64 -5.90 -14.70 3.38
C GLU A 64 -7.08 -13.74 3.23
N HIS A 65 -6.79 -12.44 3.25
CA HIS A 65 -7.79 -11.39 3.06
C HIS A 65 -8.04 -11.05 1.58
N GLY A 66 -7.31 -11.70 0.66
CA GLY A 66 -7.47 -11.51 -0.77
C GLY A 66 -7.22 -10.07 -1.24
N ILE A 67 -6.31 -9.34 -0.59
CA ILE A 67 -5.91 -7.99 -0.99
C ILE A 67 -4.58 -8.03 -1.75
N PRO A 68 -4.35 -7.15 -2.74
CA PRO A 68 -3.04 -7.03 -3.36
C PRO A 68 -2.01 -6.53 -2.35
N ALA A 69 -0.77 -6.99 -2.49
CA ALA A 69 0.34 -6.52 -1.68
C ALA A 69 1.61 -6.27 -2.50
N ALA A 70 2.27 -5.14 -2.23
CA ALA A 70 3.63 -4.89 -2.67
C ALA A 70 4.56 -5.06 -1.46
N LEU A 71 5.50 -5.99 -1.54
CA LEU A 71 6.38 -6.36 -0.44
C LEU A 71 7.82 -6.00 -0.78
N ALA A 72 8.66 -5.87 0.24
CA ALA A 72 10.08 -5.58 0.07
C ALA A 72 10.37 -4.30 -0.73
N THR A 73 9.52 -3.27 -0.62
CA THR A 73 9.66 -2.01 -1.36
C THR A 73 10.87 -1.18 -0.92
N ARG A 74 11.52 -1.55 0.19
CA ARG A 74 12.69 -0.93 0.81
C ARG A 74 12.47 0.47 1.39
N ASP A 75 11.76 1.35 0.69
CA ASP A 75 11.64 2.75 1.05
C ASP A 75 10.26 3.38 0.79
N ALA A 76 9.20 2.59 0.64
CA ALA A 76 7.84 3.10 0.43
C ALA A 76 7.37 4.00 1.59
N THR A 77 7.65 3.65 2.85
CA THR A 77 7.27 4.49 4.01
C THR A 77 7.96 5.86 4.02
N ARG A 78 9.10 5.97 3.34
CA ARG A 78 9.86 7.22 3.22
C ARG A 78 9.44 8.04 2.00
N ARG A 79 9.01 7.36 0.93
CA ARG A 79 8.64 8.00 -0.35
C ARG A 79 7.18 8.39 -0.43
N LEU A 80 6.28 7.59 0.13
CA LEU A 80 4.85 7.88 0.15
C LEU A 80 4.52 8.90 1.24
N ARG A 81 3.56 9.76 0.97
CA ARG A 81 2.98 10.66 1.97
C ARG A 81 1.63 10.10 2.41
N ASP A 82 1.27 10.36 3.66
CA ASP A 82 -0.05 9.98 4.15
C ASP A 82 -1.14 10.67 3.33
N GLY A 83 -2.17 9.91 2.95
CA GLY A 83 -3.25 10.37 2.07
C GLY A 83 -2.90 10.42 0.58
N SER A 84 -1.67 10.06 0.17
CA SER A 84 -1.32 9.96 -1.25
C SER A 84 -2.18 8.91 -1.94
N ILE A 85 -2.69 9.25 -3.12
CA ILE A 85 -3.52 8.36 -3.91
C ILE A 85 -2.58 7.43 -4.69
N VAL A 86 -2.68 6.11 -4.44
CA VAL A 86 -1.77 5.10 -5.01
C VAL A 86 -2.53 3.95 -5.64
N VAL A 87 -1.92 3.35 -6.67
CA VAL A 87 -2.30 2.06 -7.26
C VAL A 87 -1.29 1.02 -6.83
N VAL A 88 -1.78 -0.13 -6.35
CA VAL A 88 -0.94 -1.27 -5.98
C VAL A 88 -1.20 -2.41 -6.96
N ASP A 89 -0.15 -2.83 -7.67
CA ASP A 89 -0.11 -4.06 -8.45
C ASP A 89 0.59 -5.13 -7.61
N GLY A 90 -0.21 -6.01 -7.00
CA GLY A 90 0.31 -7.09 -6.17
C GLY A 90 0.92 -8.25 -6.95
N SER A 91 0.81 -8.26 -8.29
CA SER A 91 1.39 -9.29 -9.16
C SER A 91 2.80 -8.91 -9.58
N ALA A 92 3.00 -7.62 -9.87
CA ALA A 92 4.31 -7.03 -10.18
C ALA A 92 5.08 -6.56 -8.94
N GLY A 93 4.42 -6.45 -7.78
CA GLY A 93 4.99 -5.87 -6.56
C GLY A 93 5.23 -4.36 -6.69
N LEU A 94 4.44 -3.68 -7.52
CA LEU A 94 4.63 -2.27 -7.86
C LEU A 94 3.62 -1.37 -7.16
N VAL A 95 4.10 -0.19 -6.75
CA VAL A 95 3.27 0.88 -6.21
C VAL A 95 3.46 2.12 -7.09
N THR A 96 2.35 2.61 -7.64
CA THR A 96 2.34 3.81 -8.49
C THR A 96 1.60 4.92 -7.76
N MET A 97 2.26 6.06 -7.56
CA MET A 97 1.58 7.26 -7.09
C MET A 97 0.83 7.93 -8.24
N GLU A 98 -0.47 8.19 -8.05
CA GLU A 98 -1.16 9.10 -8.95
C GLU A 98 -0.78 10.54 -8.58
N SER A 99 -0.12 11.24 -9.50
CA SER A 99 -0.20 12.69 -9.45
C SER A 99 -1.64 13.04 -9.75
N ARG A 100 -2.27 13.84 -8.88
CA ARG A 100 -3.53 14.48 -9.26
C ARG A 100 -3.22 15.26 -10.53
N ARG A 101 -3.59 14.73 -11.70
CA ARG A 101 -3.83 15.58 -12.84
C ARG A 101 -4.93 16.51 -12.37
N ARG A 102 -4.56 17.76 -12.06
CA ARG A 102 -5.52 18.85 -12.17
C ARG A 102 -6.20 18.63 -13.51
N ARG A 103 -7.52 18.73 -13.57
CA ARG A 103 -8.16 19.04 -14.85
C ARG A 103 -7.58 20.39 -15.31
N GLN A 104 -6.47 20.34 -16.02
CA GLN A 104 -5.85 21.40 -16.80
C GLN A 104 -4.67 20.76 -17.53
N GLY A 105 -4.62 20.97 -18.83
CA GLY A 105 -3.80 20.21 -19.75
C GLY A 105 -2.30 20.28 -19.48
N GLN A 106 -1.63 19.34 -20.16
CA GLN A 106 -0.26 19.42 -20.64
C GLN A 106 0.89 18.92 -19.73
N ASP A 107 1.60 17.97 -20.34
CA ASP A 107 2.97 17.50 -20.13
C ASP A 107 3.39 16.60 -18.94
N ARG A 108 3.89 15.41 -19.36
CA ARG A 108 5.08 14.61 -18.94
C ARG A 108 5.55 14.87 -17.49
N ILE A 109 5.80 13.89 -16.60
CA ILE A 109 6.73 12.74 -16.66
C ILE A 109 6.33 11.78 -15.52
N GLY A 110 6.21 10.46 -15.77
CA GLY A 110 5.93 9.46 -14.73
C GLY A 110 7.22 9.04 -14.00
N ALA A 111 7.27 9.20 -12.68
CA ALA A 111 8.38 8.71 -11.86
C ALA A 111 8.07 7.29 -11.37
N VAL A 112 8.72 6.30 -12.00
CA VAL A 112 8.76 4.92 -11.53
C VAL A 112 9.82 4.83 -10.42
N LEU A 113 9.42 4.45 -9.22
CA LEU A 113 10.33 4.21 -8.11
C LEU A 113 10.91 2.80 -8.33
N ARG A 114 12.13 2.73 -8.86
CA ARG A 114 12.94 1.50 -8.96
C ARG A 114 13.65 1.19 -7.65
#